data_AF-A0A9P5NU92-F1
#
_entry.id   AF-A0A9P5NU92-F1
#
_cell.length_a   1.000
_cell.length_b   1.000
_cell.length_c   1.000
_cell.angle_alpha   90.00
_cell.angle_beta   90.00
_cell.angle_gamma   90.00
#
_symmetry.space_group_name_H-M   'P 1'
#
loop_
_entity.id
_entity.type
_entity.pdbx_description
1 polymer ?
#
loop_
_entity_poly.entity_id
_entity_poly.type
_entity_poly.pdbx_seq_one_letter_code
_entity_poly.pdbx_strand_id
1 'polypeptide(L)'
;IVTCSKYGTCPKCRCPASNLQDLEKASPRTRLWTEGVINEAKANAGSSPKEFHKECMMHDVTGGIYVPFWQDLPYMDIHKCIMPDVLHQLYQGIFKHLIGW
;
A
#
# COMPACT_ATOMS: atom_id res chain seq x y z
N ILE A 1 -0.34 6.24 3.09
CA ILE A 1 -1.65 6.74 3.61
C ILE A 1 -2.68 6.85 2.49
N VAL A 2 -2.48 7.69 1.46
CA VAL A 2 -3.46 7.91 0.37
C VAL A 2 -3.93 6.63 -0.32
N THR A 3 -3.00 5.73 -0.68
CA THR A 3 -3.29 4.47 -1.38
C THR A 3 -3.66 3.30 -0.45
N CYS A 4 -3.77 3.54 0.85
CA CYS A 4 -3.91 2.48 1.86
C CYS A 4 -2.81 1.39 1.80
N SER A 5 -1.63 1.70 1.26
CA SER A 5 -0.47 0.81 1.31
C SER A 5 0.23 0.90 2.66
N LYS A 6 0.66 -0.25 3.17
CA LYS A 6 1.60 -0.35 4.30
C LYS A 6 2.89 0.40 3.96
N TYR A 7 3.51 0.97 4.98
CA TYR A 7 4.78 1.66 4.81
C TYR A 7 5.87 0.68 4.34
N GLY A 8 6.70 1.12 3.40
CA GLY A 8 7.78 0.29 2.84
C GLY A 8 7.34 -0.75 1.81
N THR A 9 6.09 -0.71 1.33
CA THR A 9 5.61 -1.58 0.25
C THR A 9 5.24 -0.77 -0.99
N CYS A 10 5.12 -1.45 -2.14
CA CYS A 10 4.79 -0.79 -3.39
C CYS A 10 3.32 -0.30 -3.41
N PRO A 11 3.04 0.96 -3.73
CA PRO A 11 1.66 1.44 -3.89
C PRO A 11 1.01 1.00 -5.21
N LYS A 12 1.80 0.50 -6.16
CA LYS A 12 1.37 0.12 -7.52
C LYS A 12 1.13 -1.37 -7.71
N CYS A 13 1.88 -2.22 -7.03
CA CYS A 13 1.79 -3.67 -7.17
C CYS A 13 1.73 -4.34 -5.80
N ARG A 14 1.38 -5.63 -5.81
CA ARG A 14 1.26 -6.48 -4.63
C ARG A 14 2.57 -7.23 -4.35
N CYS A 15 3.69 -6.61 -4.72
CA CYS A 15 5.02 -7.14 -4.43
C CYS A 15 5.28 -7.03 -2.92
N PRO A 16 5.65 -8.13 -2.24
CA PRO A 16 6.08 -8.08 -0.85
C PRO A 16 7.27 -7.13 -0.67
N ALA A 17 7.41 -6.52 0.51
CA ALA A 17 8.53 -5.62 0.82
C ALA A 17 9.91 -6.25 0.60
N SER A 18 10.03 -7.57 0.83
CA SER A 18 11.25 -8.35 0.64
C SER A 18 11.68 -8.51 -0.82
N ASN A 19 10.77 -8.26 -1.77
CA ASN A 19 10.91 -8.61 -3.18
C ASN A 19 10.86 -7.38 -4.09
N LEU A 20 10.93 -6.16 -3.53
CA LEU A 20 10.78 -4.91 -4.30
C LEU A 20 11.82 -4.72 -5.41
N GLN A 21 12.93 -5.46 -5.37
CA GLN A 21 14.01 -5.42 -6.35
C GLN A 21 13.92 -6.56 -7.38
N ASP A 22 12.94 -7.44 -7.24
CA ASP A 22 12.77 -8.56 -8.15
C ASP A 22 12.39 -8.06 -9.54
N LEU A 23 12.99 -8.67 -10.55
CA LEU A 23 12.72 -8.37 -11.95
C LEU A 23 11.33 -8.89 -12.39
N GLU A 24 10.74 -9.80 -11.62
CA GLU A 24 9.43 -10.35 -11.91
C GLU A 24 8.30 -9.34 -11.65
N LYS A 25 7.37 -9.26 -12.59
CA LYS A 25 6.22 -8.35 -12.48
C LYS A 25 5.21 -8.92 -11.48
N ALA A 26 5.09 -8.26 -10.33
CA ALA A 26 4.01 -8.54 -9.39
C ALA A 26 2.65 -8.05 -9.90
N SER A 27 1.58 -8.71 -9.44
CA SER A 27 0.19 -8.33 -9.74
C SER A 27 -0.10 -6.87 -9.35
N PRO A 28 -0.86 -6.13 -10.18
CA PRO A 28 -1.17 -4.73 -9.90
C PRO A 28 -2.07 -4.58 -8.66
N ARG A 29 -1.83 -3.51 -7.92
CA ARG A 29 -2.75 -3.05 -6.86
C ARG A 29 -3.85 -2.24 -7.52
N THR A 30 -5.09 -2.55 -7.19
CA THR A 30 -6.26 -1.87 -7.76
C THR A 30 -7.17 -1.43 -6.63
N ARG A 31 -7.98 -0.40 -6.89
CA ARG A 31 -9.01 0.09 -5.95
C ARG A 31 -9.83 -1.07 -5.38
N LEU A 32 -10.40 -1.89 -6.28
CA LEU A 32 -11.27 -3.02 -5.93
C LEU A 32 -10.58 -4.05 -5.04
N TRP A 33 -9.31 -4.34 -5.30
CA TRP A 33 -8.58 -5.31 -4.48
C TRP A 33 -8.31 -4.76 -3.08
N THR A 34 -7.88 -3.50 -2.98
CA THR A 34 -7.63 -2.86 -1.68
C THR A 34 -8.92 -2.74 -0.86
N GLU A 35 -10.05 -2.42 -1.51
CA GLU A 35 -11.39 -2.46 -0.87
C GLU A 35 -11.76 -3.85 -0.39
N GLY A 36 -11.51 -4.88 -1.20
CA GLY A 36 -11.74 -6.28 -0.84
C GLY A 36 -11.03 -6.66 0.46
N VAL A 37 -9.72 -6.38 0.53
CA VAL A 37 -8.92 -6.62 1.75
C VAL A 37 -9.48 -5.88 2.96
N ILE A 38 -9.87 -4.61 2.80
CA ILE A 38 -10.43 -3.82 3.91
C ILE A 38 -11.77 -4.41 4.37
N ASN A 39 -12.64 -4.81 3.44
CA ASN A 39 -13.96 -5.36 3.77
C ASN A 39 -13.86 -6.75 4.42
N GLU A 40 -12.94 -7.59 3.95
CA GLU A 40 -12.63 -8.89 4.58
C GLU A 40 -12.07 -8.68 5.98
N ALA A 41 -11.12 -7.75 6.15
CA ALA A 41 -10.58 -7.42 7.46
C ALA A 41 -11.66 -6.89 8.43
N LYS A 42 -12.63 -6.09 7.94
CA LYS A 42 -13.78 -5.64 8.74
C LYS A 42 -14.66 -6.80 9.19
N ALA A 43 -14.95 -7.74 8.28
CA ALA A 43 -15.77 -8.90 8.58
C ALA A 43 -15.09 -9.82 9.62
N ASN A 44 -13.78 -10.03 9.49
CA ASN A 44 -13.01 -10.92 10.37
C ASN A 44 -12.73 -10.31 11.75
N ALA A 45 -12.46 -9.01 11.81
CA ALA A 45 -12.07 -8.33 13.04
C ALA A 45 -13.22 -8.02 14.00
N GLY A 46 -14.47 -8.04 13.50
CA GLY A 46 -15.63 -7.52 14.23
C GLY A 46 -15.39 -6.08 14.68
N SER A 47 -15.46 -5.83 15.99
CA SER A 47 -15.24 -4.50 16.57
C SER A 47 -13.80 -4.24 17.05
N SER A 48 -12.86 -5.17 16.84
CA SER A 48 -11.49 -5.07 17.35
C SER A 48 -10.58 -4.28 16.40
N PRO A 49 -10.10 -3.07 16.77
CA PRO A 49 -9.19 -2.31 15.91
C PRO A 49 -7.83 -2.99 15.73
N LYS A 50 -7.39 -3.75 16.75
CA LYS A 50 -6.13 -4.52 16.69
C LYS A 50 -6.21 -5.65 15.67
N GLU A 51 -7.33 -6.37 15.65
CA GLU A 51 -7.50 -7.47 14.69
C GLU A 51 -7.67 -6.93 13.28
N PHE A 52 -8.45 -5.85 13.10
CA PHE A 52 -8.56 -5.16 11.81
C PHE A 52 -7.19 -4.74 11.27
N HIS A 53 -6.36 -4.17 12.15
CA HIS A 53 -5.03 -3.74 11.78
C HIS A 53 -4.15 -4.92 11.36
N LYS A 54 -4.18 -6.00 12.14
CA LYS A 54 -3.42 -7.21 11.87
C LYS A 54 -3.81 -7.83 10.53
N GLU A 55 -5.11 -8.03 10.27
CA GLU A 55 -5.64 -8.58 9.02
C GLU A 55 -5.23 -7.73 7.80
N CYS A 56 -5.40 -6.41 7.86
CA CYS A 56 -4.97 -5.52 6.77
C CYS A 56 -3.46 -5.67 6.48
N MET A 57 -2.65 -5.72 7.54
CA MET A 57 -1.19 -5.75 7.42
C MET A 57 -0.64 -7.07 6.88
N MET A 58 -1.38 -8.18 6.98
CA MET A 58 -1.05 -9.45 6.32
C MET A 58 -1.06 -9.33 4.79
N HIS A 59 -1.86 -8.40 4.26
CA HIS A 59 -1.97 -8.12 2.82
C HIS A 59 -1.26 -6.81 2.43
N ASP A 60 -0.35 -6.32 3.26
CA ASP A 60 0.36 -5.06 3.07
C ASP A 60 -0.57 -3.83 2.88
N VAL A 61 -1.82 -3.91 3.34
CA VAL A 61 -2.77 -2.80 3.41
C VAL A 61 -2.64 -2.15 4.80
N THR A 62 -2.68 -0.82 4.86
CA THR A 62 -2.57 -0.13 6.15
C THR A 62 -3.84 -0.33 6.97
N GLY A 63 -3.67 -0.89 8.17
CA GLY A 63 -4.74 -1.01 9.15
C GLY A 63 -5.14 0.29 9.86
N GLY A 64 -4.59 1.44 9.46
CA GLY A 64 -4.90 2.75 10.04
C GLY A 64 -6.10 3.45 9.38
N ILE A 65 -6.66 2.87 8.32
CA ILE A 65 -7.74 3.49 7.52
C ILE A 65 -8.89 2.50 7.43
N TYR A 66 -9.96 2.78 8.17
CA TYR A 66 -11.15 1.93 8.17
C TYR A 66 -12.05 2.19 6.96
N VAL A 67 -12.16 3.45 6.52
CA VAL A 67 -12.90 3.86 5.32
C VAL A 67 -11.99 4.73 4.47
N PRO A 68 -11.50 4.25 3.32
CA PRO A 68 -10.73 5.07 2.40
C PRO A 68 -11.56 6.21 1.83
N PHE A 69 -10.98 7.40 1.69
CA PHE A 69 -11.72 8.57 1.16
C PHE A 69 -12.20 8.39 -0.29
N TRP A 70 -11.56 7.50 -1.06
CA TRP A 70 -11.86 7.22 -2.46
C TRP A 70 -12.86 6.06 -2.63
N GLN A 71 -13.40 5.49 -1.55
CA GLN A 71 -14.36 4.38 -1.59
C GLN A 71 -15.58 4.71 -2.46
N ASP A 72 -16.07 5.95 -2.39
CA ASP A 72 -17.26 6.40 -3.12
C ASP A 72 -16.94 6.99 -4.51
N LEU A 73 -15.71 6.78 -5.01
CA LEU A 73 -15.24 7.26 -6.32
C LEU A 73 -15.06 6.08 -7.28
N PRO A 74 -16.14 5.53 -7.87
CA PRO A 74 -16.09 4.26 -8.59
C PRO A 74 -15.19 4.27 -9.82
N TYR A 75 -15.03 5.44 -10.46
CA TYR A 75 -14.23 5.65 -11.67
C TYR A 75 -12.76 6.04 -11.39
N MET A 76 -12.38 6.23 -10.14
CA MET A 76 -11.02 6.66 -9.76
C MET A 76 -10.26 5.49 -9.14
N ASP A 77 -9.23 4.99 -9.82
CA ASP A 77 -8.31 4.04 -9.20
C ASP A 77 -7.12 4.79 -8.60
N ILE A 78 -7.12 4.95 -7.27
CA ILE A 78 -6.06 5.69 -6.56
C ILE A 78 -4.67 5.11 -6.83
N HIS A 79 -4.58 3.80 -7.06
CA HIS A 79 -3.31 3.13 -7.36
C HIS A 79 -2.81 3.50 -8.76
N LYS A 80 -3.68 3.92 -9.67
CA LYS A 80 -3.27 4.45 -10.98
C LYS A 80 -2.92 5.94 -10.89
N CYS A 81 -3.61 6.71 -10.06
CA CYS A 81 -3.41 8.15 -9.91
C CYS A 81 -2.09 8.54 -9.23
N ILE A 82 -1.56 7.72 -8.32
CA ILE A 82 -0.28 8.05 -7.68
C ILE A 82 0.88 7.88 -8.68
N MET A 83 1.78 8.85 -8.82
CA MET A 83 3.06 8.57 -9.47
C MET A 83 3.98 7.96 -8.41
N PRO A 84 4.57 6.77 -8.64
CA PRO A 84 5.58 6.27 -7.72
C PRO A 84 6.73 7.28 -7.79
N ASP A 85 7.04 7.90 -6.65
CA ASP A 85 7.99 9.01 -6.59
C ASP A 85 9.44 8.48 -6.63
N VAL A 86 9.78 7.88 -7.76
CA VAL A 86 11.07 7.22 -7.99
C VAL A 86 12.20 8.25 -7.99
N LEU A 87 11.97 9.45 -8.52
CA LEU A 87 12.97 10.50 -8.55
C LEU A 87 13.32 10.98 -7.13
N HIS A 88 12.31 11.23 -6.29
CA HIS A 88 12.56 11.63 -4.90
C HIS A 88 13.21 10.50 -4.08
N GLN A 89 12.80 9.25 -4.30
CA GLN A 89 13.41 8.10 -3.64
C GLN A 89 14.88 7.92 -4.04
N LEU A 90 15.23 8.08 -5.32
CA LEU A 90 16.61 8.06 -5.78
C LEU A 90 17.42 9.20 -5.16
N TYR A 91 16.86 10.40 -5.12
CA TYR A 91 17.51 11.54 -4.48
C TYR A 91 17.78 11.29 -2.99
N GLN A 92 16.76 10.92 -2.20
CA GLN A 92 16.95 10.63 -0.77
C GLN A 92 17.88 9.44 -0.50
N GLY A 93 17.81 8.40 -1.34
CA GLY A 93 18.64 7.21 -1.22
C GLY A 93 20.11 7.49 -1.53
N ILE A 94 20.39 8.07 -2.70
CA ILE A 94 21.76 8.34 -3.15
C ILE A 94 22.45 9.35 -2.24
N PHE A 95 21.77 10.45 -1.87
CA PHE A 95 22.39 11.46 -1.01
C PHE A 95 22.73 10.94 0.39
N LYS A 96 21.95 10.00 0.95
CA LYS A 96 22.32 9.34 2.21
C LYS A 96 23.64 8.57 2.11
N HIS A 97 23.91 7.94 0.97
CA HIS A 97 25.14 7.19 0.75
C HIS A 97 26.32 8.09 0.37
N LEU A 98 26.06 9.22 -0.31
CA LEU A 98 27.09 10.19 -0.69
C LEU A 98 27.57 11.07 0.47
N ILE A 99 26.71 11.40 1.45
CA ILE A 99 27.06 12.27 2.59
C ILE A 99 27.67 11.46 3.77
N GLY A 100 27.49 10.14 3.77
CA GLY A 100 28.07 9.24 4.78
C GLY A 100 29.52 8.79 4.49
N TRP A 101 30.16 9.36 3.46
CA TRP A 101 31.57 9.13 3.09
C TRP A 101 32.41 10.39 3.34
#